data_AF-A0A7Y9FM90-F1
#
_entry.id   AF-A0A7Y9FM90-F1
#
_cell.length_a   1.000
_cell.length_b   1.000
_cell.length_c   1.000
_cell.angle_alpha   90.00
_cell.angle_beta   90.00
_cell.angle_gamma   90.00
#
_symmetry.space_group_name_H-M   'P 1'
#
loop_
_entity.id
_entity.type
_entity.pdbx_description
1 polymer ?
#
loop_
_entity_poly.entity_id
_entity_poly.type
_entity_poly.pdbx_seq_one_letter_code
_entity_poly.pdbx_strand_id
1 'polypeptide(L)'
;MRLIIAAALIATALPVAAHAQDAAPPKEQKAADPAKKLCREQAETGSRFKTRICHTAAEWAQIDADNGNAAGAALRGGGSGTR
;
A
#
# COMPACT_ATOMS: atom_id res chain seq x y z
N MET A 1 55.12 16.62 -16.74
CA MET A 1 55.54 15.21 -16.68
C MET A 1 54.33 14.39 -16.22
N ARG A 2 53.32 14.16 -17.08
CA ARG A 2 53.12 12.93 -17.87
C ARG A 2 53.22 11.63 -17.04
N LEU A 3 52.02 11.16 -16.64
CA LEU A 3 51.51 9.78 -16.70
C LEU A 3 52.29 8.66 -16.01
N ILE A 4 51.79 8.20 -14.85
CA ILE A 4 51.90 6.81 -14.37
C ILE A 4 50.50 6.42 -13.87
N ILE A 5 49.67 5.86 -14.75
CA ILE A 5 49.39 4.43 -14.92
C ILE A 5 48.52 3.86 -13.79
N ALA A 6 47.28 3.56 -14.21
CA ALA A 6 46.23 2.83 -13.53
C ALA A 6 46.67 1.50 -12.91
N ALA A 7 46.20 1.23 -11.69
CA ALA A 7 45.95 -0.09 -11.10
C ALA A 7 45.43 0.18 -9.67
N ALA A 8 44.34 -0.37 -9.15
CA ALA A 8 43.47 -1.42 -9.59
C ALA A 8 42.11 -1.18 -8.91
N LEU A 9 41.04 -1.05 -9.70
CA LEU A 9 39.67 -1.25 -9.22
C LEU A 9 39.51 -2.75 -8.97
N ILE A 10 39.79 -3.20 -7.75
CA ILE A 10 39.40 -4.55 -7.32
C ILE A 10 37.90 -4.48 -7.01
N ALA A 11 37.11 -4.66 -8.07
CA ALA A 11 35.69 -4.92 -7.97
C ALA A 11 35.51 -6.32 -7.34
N THR A 12 35.30 -6.34 -6.02
CA THR A 12 34.87 -7.56 -5.32
C THR A 12 33.45 -7.90 -5.76
N ALA A 13 33.34 -8.74 -6.79
CA ALA A 13 32.09 -9.36 -7.17
C ALA A 13 31.66 -10.34 -6.08
N LEU A 14 30.85 -9.87 -5.14
CA LEU A 14 30.08 -10.74 -4.26
C LEU A 14 28.99 -11.40 -5.11
N PRO A 15 28.89 -12.75 -5.15
CA PRO A 15 27.73 -13.39 -5.73
C PRO A 15 26.54 -13.11 -4.80
N VAL A 16 25.71 -12.14 -5.19
CA VAL A 16 24.39 -11.94 -4.58
C VAL A 16 23.58 -13.17 -4.98
N ALA A 17 23.43 -14.10 -4.05
CA ALA A 17 22.48 -15.19 -4.18
C ALA A 17 21.07 -14.56 -4.24
N ALA A 18 20.57 -14.42 -5.46
CA ALA A 18 19.18 -14.06 -5.70
C ALA A 18 18.32 -15.22 -5.20
N HIS A 19 17.86 -15.14 -3.96
CA HIS A 19 16.78 -15.98 -3.48
C HIS A 19 15.55 -15.58 -4.28
N ALA A 20 15.22 -16.39 -5.30
CA ALA A 20 13.90 -16.39 -5.89
C ALA A 20 12.92 -16.70 -4.75
N GLN A 21 12.25 -15.67 -4.25
CA GLN A 21 11.12 -15.85 -3.37
C GLN A 21 10.05 -16.50 -4.23
N ASP A 22 9.80 -17.79 -4.01
CA ASP A 22 8.62 -18.48 -4.52
C ASP A 22 7.41 -17.61 -4.18
N ALA A 23 6.91 -16.91 -5.20
CA ALA A 23 5.70 -16.13 -5.08
C ALA A 23 4.58 -17.15 -4.91
N ALA A 24 4.19 -17.38 -3.65
CA ALA A 24 3.05 -18.22 -3.33
C ALA A 24 1.87 -17.77 -4.20
N PRO A 25 1.16 -18.71 -4.87
CA PRO A 25 0.06 -18.35 -5.75
C PRO A 25 -0.94 -17.51 -4.96
N PRO A 26 -1.51 -16.45 -5.57
CA PRO A 26 -2.51 -15.62 -4.92
C PRO A 26 -3.61 -16.54 -4.39
N LYS A 27 -3.77 -16.62 -3.06
CA LYS A 27 -4.89 -17.34 -2.48
C LYS A 27 -6.15 -16.68 -3.02
N GLU A 28 -6.89 -17.41 -3.83
CA GLU A 28 -8.21 -16.99 -4.29
C GLU A 28 -9.02 -16.60 -3.06
N GLN A 29 -9.26 -15.30 -2.95
CA GLN A 29 -9.92 -14.70 -1.82
C GLN A 29 -11.39 -15.11 -1.92
N LYS A 30 -11.74 -16.26 -1.34
CA LYS A 30 -13.15 -16.67 -1.20
C LYS A 30 -13.93 -15.46 -0.73
N ALA A 31 -14.95 -15.08 -1.51
CA ALA A 31 -15.83 -13.97 -1.19
C ALA A 31 -16.21 -14.08 0.30
N ALA A 32 -15.76 -13.10 1.08
CA ALA A 32 -15.98 -13.13 2.52
C ALA A 32 -17.49 -13.18 2.76
N ASP A 33 -17.95 -14.16 3.53
CA ASP A 33 -19.36 -14.27 3.90
C ASP A 33 -19.85 -12.89 4.37
N PRO A 34 -20.91 -12.32 3.74
CA PRO A 34 -21.38 -10.97 4.02
C PRO A 34 -21.75 -10.77 5.49
N ALA A 35 -22.13 -11.83 6.21
CA ALA A 35 -22.47 -11.78 7.63
C ALA A 35 -21.26 -11.89 8.57
N LYS A 36 -20.08 -12.29 8.06
CA LYS A 36 -18.88 -12.44 8.88
C LYS A 36 -18.48 -11.08 9.44
N LYS A 37 -18.24 -11.02 10.76
CA LYS A 37 -17.65 -9.84 11.41
C LYS A 37 -16.15 -9.78 11.12
N LEU A 38 -15.70 -8.64 10.60
CA LEU A 38 -14.31 -8.28 10.33
C LEU A 38 -13.94 -7.06 11.17
N CYS A 39 -12.90 -7.19 11.97
CA CYS A 39 -12.33 -6.09 12.72
C CYS A 39 -11.16 -5.46 11.96
N ARG A 40 -11.24 -4.16 11.69
CA ARG A 40 -10.18 -3.37 11.07
C ARG A 40 -9.63 -2.38 12.10
N GLU A 41 -8.33 -2.10 12.03
CA GLU A 41 -7.73 -0.99 12.78
C GLU A 41 -7.90 0.28 11.97
N GLN A 42 -8.47 1.32 12.57
CA GLN A 42 -8.60 2.62 11.94
C GLN A 42 -7.78 3.65 12.73
N ALA A 43 -7.04 4.46 11.98
CA ALA A 43 -6.42 5.66 12.49
C ALA A 43 -7.41 6.80 12.30
N GLU A 44 -7.76 7.49 13.39
CA GLU A 44 -8.59 8.69 13.32
C GLU A 44 -7.70 9.90 13.01
N THR A 45 -8.12 10.73 12.06
CA THR A 45 -7.38 11.94 11.68
C THR A 45 -7.24 12.86 12.89
N GLY A 46 -6.01 13.22 13.24
CA GLY A 46 -5.71 14.06 14.42
C GLY A 46 -5.46 13.28 15.71
N SER A 47 -5.68 11.96 15.73
CA SER A 47 -5.28 11.10 16.83
C SER A 47 -4.02 10.30 16.49
N ARG A 48 -3.16 10.09 17.49
CA ARG A 48 -2.00 9.20 17.38
C ARG A 48 -2.34 7.74 17.73
N PHE A 49 -3.53 7.51 18.25
CA PHE A 49 -4.00 6.19 18.65
C PHE A 49 -4.82 5.55 17.54
N LYS A 50 -4.66 4.24 17.38
CA LYS A 50 -5.48 3.43 16.50
C LYS A 50 -6.59 2.80 17.31
N THR A 51 -7.79 2.79 16.76
CA THR A 51 -8.94 2.09 17.34
C THR A 51 -9.26 0.86 16.50
N ARG A 52 -9.81 -0.17 17.13
CA ARG A 52 -10.23 -1.40 16.43
C ARG A 52 -11.74 -1.38 16.29
N ILE A 53 -12.22 -1.33 15.07
CA ILE A 53 -13.66 -1.26 14.75
C ILE A 53 -14.06 -2.55 14.05
N CYS A 54 -15.16 -3.16 14.49
CA CYS A 54 -15.64 -4.43 13.96
C CYS A 54 -17.01 -4.24 13.29
N HIS A 55 -17.06 -4.54 12.00
CA HIS A 55 -18.28 -4.53 11.18
C HIS A 55 -18.41 -5.82 10.38
N THR A 56 -19.58 -6.10 9.81
CA THR A 56 -19.72 -7.21 8.85
C THR A 56 -19.02 -6.88 7.55
N ALA A 57 -18.75 -7.90 6.72
CA ALA A 57 -18.22 -7.67 5.38
C ALA A 57 -19.16 -6.80 4.53
N ALA A 58 -20.48 -6.99 4.67
CA ALA A 58 -21.47 -6.15 3.99
C ALA A 58 -21.44 -4.70 4.46
N GLU A 59 -21.36 -4.46 5.78
CA GLU A 59 -21.24 -3.13 6.37
C GLU A 59 -19.96 -2.43 5.90
N TRP A 60 -18.83 -3.13 5.87
CA TRP A 60 -17.58 -2.56 5.36
C TRP A 60 -17.66 -2.18 3.88
N ALA A 61 -18.33 -2.98 3.04
CA ALA A 61 -18.49 -2.66 1.63
C ALA A 61 -19.27 -1.36 1.41
N GLN A 62 -20.29 -1.09 2.23
CA GLN A 62 -21.03 0.18 2.20
C GLN A 62 -20.13 1.35 2.61
N ILE A 63 -19.41 1.22 3.74
CA ILE A 63 -18.48 2.25 4.22
C ILE A 63 -17.42 2.58 3.17
N ASP A 64 -16.85 1.57 2.53
CA ASP A 64 -15.82 1.74 1.50
C ASP A 64 -16.39 2.44 0.24
N ALA A 65 -17.64 2.14 -0.14
CA ALA A 65 -18.33 2.79 -1.25
C ALA A 65 -18.63 4.28 -0.96
N ASP A 66 -19.14 4.60 0.23
CA ASP A 66 -19.44 5.97 0.65
C ASP A 66 -18.18 6.84 0.65
N ASN A 67 -17.07 6.31 1.18
CA ASN A 67 -15.78 6.99 1.21
C ASN A 67 -15.22 7.25 -0.20
N GLY A 68 -15.33 6.29 -1.12
CA GLY A 68 -14.88 6.45 -2.50
C GLY A 68 -15.64 7.55 -3.25
N ASN A 69 -16.96 7.65 -3.03
CA ASN A 69 -17.81 8.67 -3.63
C ASN A 69 -17.45 10.08 -3.12
N ALA A 70 -17.22 10.23 -1.81
CA ALA A 70 -16.81 11.48 -1.20
C ALA A 70 -15.44 11.96 -1.72
N ALA A 71 -14.46 11.07 -1.82
CA ALA A 71 -13.13 11.39 -2.35
C ALA A 71 -13.21 11.84 -3.83
N GLY A 72 -13.98 11.13 -4.65
CA GLY A 72 -14.18 11.49 -6.05
C GLY A 72 -14.88 12.84 -6.23
N ALA A 73 -15.82 13.19 -5.35
CA ALA A 73 -16.50 14.49 -5.39
C ALA A 73 -15.55 15.65 -5.02
N ALA A 74 -14.71 15.47 -4.00
CA ALA A 74 -13.72 16.47 -3.59
C ALA A 74 -12.71 16.80 -4.71
N LEU A 75 -12.26 15.79 -5.45
CA LEU A 75 -11.33 15.97 -6.57
C LEU A 75 -11.96 16.74 -7.76
N ARG A 76 -13.25 16.53 -8.03
CA ARG A 76 -13.96 17.22 -9.11
C ARG A 76 -14.26 18.69 -8.80
N GLY A 77 -14.44 19.05 -7.53
CA GLY A 77 -14.72 20.42 -7.09
C GLY A 77 -13.49 21.32 -6.97
N GLY A 78 -12.29 20.76 -6.81
CA GLY A 78 -11.06 21.51 -6.52
C GLY A 78 -10.33 22.13 -7.72
N GLY A 79 -10.85 22.00 -8.95
CA GLY A 79 -10.15 22.39 -10.19
C GLY A 79 -10.41 23.81 -10.72
N SER A 80 -11.27 24.60 -10.09
CA SER A 80 -11.65 25.95 -10.57
C SER A 80 -10.82 27.04 -9.87
N GLY A 81 -9.52 27.07 -10.16
CA GLY A 81 -8.57 28.00 -9.54
C GLY A 81 -7.49 28.50 -10.50
N THR A 82 -7.81 28.73 -11.77
CA THR A 82 -6.95 29.50 -12.69
C THR A 82 -7.18 30.99 -12.44
N ARG A 83 -6.17 31.59 -11.82
CA ARG A 83 -5.93 33.03 -11.71
C ARG A 83 -5.68 33.66 -13.09
#